data_AF-A0A839D3D8-F1
#
_entry.id   AF-A0A839D3D8-F1
#
_cell.length_a   1.000
_cell.length_b   1.000
_cell.length_c   1.000
_cell.angle_alpha   90.00
_cell.angle_beta   90.00
_cell.angle_gamma   90.00
#
_symmetry.space_group_name_H-M   'P 1'
#
loop_
_entity.id
_entity.type
_entity.pdbx_description
1 polymer ?
#
loop_
_entity_poly.entity_id
_entity_poly.type
_entity_poly.pdbx_seq_one_letter_code
_entity_poly.pdbx_strand_id
1 'polypeptide(L)' 'MCVVRLDRLGRSLKGLLETVEYLKVHKIGLMSLEEKIDTSSAVGELVFHVFSAIAGLVAQIEIKQYIPYTPVI' A
#
# COMPACT_ATOMS: atom_id res chain seq x y z
N MET A 1 -15.67 2.07 -5.87
CA MET A 1 -14.83 2.40 -7.03
C MET A 1 -14.32 1.11 -7.64
N CYS A 2 -14.31 1.00 -8.97
CA CYS A 2 -13.81 -0.19 -9.66
C CYS A 2 -12.65 0.19 -10.57
N VAL A 3 -11.59 -0.62 -10.56
CA VAL A 3 -10.42 -0.46 -11.42
C VAL A 3 -10.09 -1.78 -12.10
N VAL A 4 -9.51 -1.72 -13.30
CA VAL A 4 -9.13 -2.93 -14.02
C VAL A 4 -7.95 -3.62 -13.33
N ARG A 5 -6.94 -2.84 -12.93
CA ARG A 5 -5.73 -3.33 -12.25
C ARG A 5 -5.32 -2.40 -11.13
N LEU A 6 -4.71 -2.98 -10.10
CA LEU A 6 -4.31 -2.26 -8.90
C LEU A 6 -3.12 -1.32 -9.15
N ASP A 7 -2.21 -1.69 -10.05
CA ASP A 7 -1.03 -0.88 -10.43
C ASP A 7 -1.39 0.48 -11.05
N ARG A 8 -2.62 0.62 -11.58
CA ARG A 8 -3.08 1.85 -12.23
C ARG A 8 -3.51 2.93 -11.24
N LEU A 9 -3.74 2.58 -9.97
CA LEU A 9 -4.17 3.52 -8.93
C LEU A 9 -3.04 4.31 -8.31
N GLY A 10 -1.80 3.86 -8.41
CA GLY A 10 -0.66 4.54 -7.82
C GLY A 10 0.64 4.20 -8.52
N ARG A 11 1.51 5.20 -8.70
CA ARG A 11 2.87 4.99 -9.21
C ARG A 11 3.81 4.35 -8.17
N SER A 12 3.33 4.15 -6.95
CA SER A 12 4.04 3.53 -5.84
C SER A 12 3.06 2.83 -4.89
N LEU A 13 3.56 1.84 -4.13
CA LEU A 13 2.78 1.13 -3.11
C LEU A 13 2.21 2.10 -2.06
N LYS A 14 2.99 3.12 -1.66
CA LYS A 14 2.54 4.17 -0.74
C LYS A 14 1.32 4.91 -1.26
N GLY A 15 1.35 5.36 -2.53
CA GLY A 15 0.23 6.10 -3.12
C GLY A 15 -1.03 5.23 -3.29
N LEU A 16 -0.85 3.93 -3.58
CA LEU A 16 -1.95 2.98 -3.58
C LEU A 16 -2.61 2.87 -2.20
N LEU A 17 -1.80 2.70 -1.14
CA LEU A 17 -2.31 2.59 0.23
C LEU A 17 -3.05 3.87 0.67
N GLU A 18 -2.50 5.04 0.37
CA GLU A 18 -3.14 6.33 0.64
C GLU A 18 -4.49 6.45 -0.06
N THR A 19 -4.59 6.00 -1.31
CA THR A 19 -5.84 6.02 -2.08
C THR A 19 -6.88 5.08 -1.50
N VAL A 20 -6.48 3.86 -1.14
CA VAL A 20 -7.39 2.89 -0.51
C VAL A 20 -7.86 3.39 0.86
N GLU A 21 -6.97 3.97 1.67
CA GLU A 21 -7.32 4.54 2.98
C GLU A 21 -8.30 5.71 2.83
N TYR A 22 -8.06 6.61 1.86
CA TYR A 22 -8.98 7.68 1.51
C TYR A 22 -10.37 7.12 1.16
N LEU A 23 -10.44 6.11 0.30
CA LEU A 23 -11.71 5.47 -0.06
C LEU A 23 -12.38 4.80 1.15
N LYS A 24 -11.60 4.16 2.03
CA LYS A 24 -12.10 3.51 3.25
C LYS A 24 -12.72 4.52 4.22
N VAL A 25 -12.08 5.67 4.45
CA VAL A 25 -12.62 6.78 5.27
C VAL A 25 -13.96 7.28 4.71
N HIS A 26 -14.12 7.28 3.39
CA HIS A 26 -15.37 7.67 2.72
C HIS A 26 -16.38 6.53 2.57
N LYS A 27 -16.11 5.35 3.17
CA LYS A 27 -16.94 4.14 3.06
C LYS A 27 -17.15 3.67 1.62
N ILE A 28 -16.18 3.92 0.74
CA ILE A 28 -16.18 3.48 -0.65
C ILE A 28 -15.32 2.21 -0.76
N GLY A 29 -15.94 1.10 -1.12
CA GLY A 29 -15.21 -0.14 -1.45
C GLY A 29 -14.43 0.00 -2.75
N LEU A 30 -13.22 -0.54 -2.79
CA LEU A 30 -12.39 -0.62 -3.98
C LEU A 30 -12.38 -2.06 -4.50
N MET A 31 -12.72 -2.23 -5.76
CA MET A 31 -12.71 -3.51 -6.45
C MET A 31 -11.73 -3.48 -7.62
N SER A 32 -10.78 -4.41 -7.60
CA SER A 32 -9.89 -4.66 -8.74
C SER A 32 -10.37 -5.86 -9.53
N LEU A 33 -10.55 -5.70 -10.84
CA LEU A 33 -11.15 -6.72 -11.70
C LEU A 33 -10.18 -7.85 -12.03
N GLU A 34 -8.91 -7.56 -12.33
CA GLU A 34 -7.93 -8.59 -12.66
C GLU A 34 -7.46 -9.37 -11.42
N GLU A 35 -7.15 -8.67 -10.32
CA GLU A 35 -6.66 -9.29 -9.08
C GLU A 35 -7.79 -9.87 -8.23
N LYS A 36 -9.05 -9.60 -8.57
CA LYS A 36 -10.26 -10.00 -7.82
C LYS A 36 -10.19 -9.60 -6.34
N ILE A 37 -9.59 -8.45 -6.06
CA ILE A 37 -9.48 -7.89 -4.71
C ILE A 37 -10.66 -6.96 -4.50
N ASP A 38 -11.44 -7.22 -3.44
CA ASP A 38 -12.50 -6.34 -2.96
C ASP A 38 -12.19 -5.91 -1.53
N THR A 39 -11.80 -4.64 -1.35
CA THR A 39 -11.42 -4.08 -0.04
C THR A 39 -12.59 -3.90 0.93
N SER A 40 -13.83 -4.13 0.49
CA SER A 40 -15.01 -4.17 1.36
C SER A 40 -15.28 -5.55 1.95
N SER A 41 -14.56 -6.58 1.49
CA SER A 41 -14.61 -7.93 2.03
C SER A 41 -13.57 -8.15 3.13
N ALA A 42 -13.84 -9.09 4.04
CA ALA A 42 -12.87 -9.46 5.09
C ALA A 42 -11.52 -9.94 4.52
N VAL A 43 -11.54 -10.63 3.36
CA VAL A 43 -10.33 -11.08 2.67
C VAL A 43 -9.56 -9.89 2.10
N GLY A 44 -10.23 -8.94 1.44
CA GLY A 44 -9.57 -7.76 0.91
C GLY A 44 -9.03 -6.83 1.99
N GLU A 45 -9.70 -6.76 3.14
CA GLU A 45 -9.19 -6.03 4.31
C GLU A 45 -7.92 -6.68 4.88
N LEU A 46 -7.87 -8.02 4.97
CA LEU A 46 -6.67 -8.74 5.36
C LEU A 46 -5.51 -8.47 4.39
N VAL A 47 -5.77 -8.60 3.09
CA VAL A 47 -4.78 -8.33 2.04
C VAL A 47 -4.25 -6.90 2.13
N PHE A 48 -5.13 -5.93 2.40
CA PHE A 48 -4.74 -4.55 2.61
C PHE A 48 -3.82 -4.36 3.81
N HIS A 49 -4.14 -4.96 4.96
CA HIS A 49 -3.27 -4.89 6.14
C HIS A 49 -1.88 -5.50 5.90
N VAL A 50 -1.81 -6.60 5.17
CA VAL A 50 -0.52 -7.21 4.77
C VAL A 50 0.29 -6.24 3.91
N PHE A 51 -0.32 -5.61 2.90
CA PHE A 51 0.37 -4.61 2.08
C PHE A 51 0.83 -3.39 2.89
N SER A 52 0.02 -2.91 3.84
CA SER A 52 0.41 -1.82 4.73
C SER A 52 1.63 -2.18 5.58
N ALA A 53 1.69 -3.41 6.12
CA ALA A 53 2.85 -3.88 6.88
C ALA A 53 4.11 -3.97 6.00
N ILE A 54 3.99 -4.48 4.77
CA ILE A 54 5.10 -4.56 3.80
C ILE A 54 5.60 -3.17 3.43
N ALA A 55 4.69 -2.23 3.14
CA ALA A 55 5.08 -0.86 2.79
C ALA A 55 5.83 -0.16 3.94
N GLY A 56 5.39 -0.37 5.18
CA GLY A 56 6.09 0.12 6.37
C GLY A 56 7.51 -0.48 6.50
N LEU A 57 7.66 -1.78 6.24
CA LEU A 57 8.97 -2.44 6.23
C LEU A 57 9.89 -1.87 5.15
N VAL A 58 9.42 -1.72 3.91
CA VAL A 58 10.21 -1.19 2.79
C VAL A 58 10.70 0.23 3.09
N ALA A 59 9.83 1.09 3.61
CA ALA A 59 10.20 2.46 3.99
C ALA A 59 11.28 2.48 5.09
N GLN A 60 11.22 1.57 6.06
CA GLN A 60 12.23 1.45 7.12
C GLN A 60 13.60 0.99 6.59
N ILE A 61 13.61 0.07 5.61
CA ILE A 61 14.85 -0.43 4.99
C ILE A 61 15.57 0.70 4.25
N GLU A 62 14.82 1.52 3.52
CA GLU A 62 15.38 2.61 2.72
C GLU A 62 15.99 3.71 3.60
N ILE A 63 15.39 4.00 4.77
CA ILE A 63 15.95 4.95 5.76
C ILE A 63 17.28 4.45 6.34
N LYS A 64 17.43 3.13 6.53
CA LYS A 64 18.64 2.54 7.14
C LYS A 64 19.85 2.56 6.19
N GLN A 65 19.62 2.66 4.87
CA GLN A 65 20.68 2.77 3.86
C GLN A 65 21.29 4.17 3.78
N TYR A 66 20.64 5.19 4.36
CA TYR A 66 21.05 6.61 4.28
C TYR A 66 21.90 7.10 5.46
N ILE A 67 22.29 6.24 6.41
CA ILE A 67 23.28 6.60 7.44
C ILE A 67 24.66 6.12 6.94
N PRO A 68 25.43 6.95 6.22
CA PRO A 68 26.78 6.56 5.85
C PRO A 68 27.63 6.49 7.12
N TYR A 69 28.48 5.48 7.17
CA TYR A 69 29.61 5.39 8.07
C TYR A 69 30.32 6.74 8.16
N THR A 70 30.15 7.48 9.25
CA THR A 70 31.13 8.47 9.68
C THR A 70 32.25 7.69 10.34
N PRO A 71 33.45 7.57 9.74
CA PRO A 71 34.57 7.03 10.48
C PRO A 71 34.89 8.05 11.57
N VAL A 72 34.80 7.62 12.82
CA VAL A 72 35.39 8.34 13.94
C VAL A 72 36.90 8.26 13.72
N ILE A 73 37.48 9.36 13.23
CA ILE A 73 38.92 9.60 13.24
C ILE A 73 39.41 9.87 14.67
#